data_AF-A0A7R9US56-F1
#
_entry.id   AF-A0A7R9US56-F1
#
_cell.length_a   1.000
_cell.length_b   1.000
_cell.length_c   1.000
_cell.angle_alpha   90.00
_cell.angle_beta   90.00
_cell.angle_gamma   90.00
#
_symmetry.space_group_name_H-M   'P 1'
#
loop_
_entity.id
_entity.type
_entity.pdbx_description
1 polymer ?
#
loop_
_entity_poly.entity_id
_entity_poly.type
_entity_poly.pdbx_seq_one_letter_code
_entity_poly.pdbx_strand_id
1 'polypeptide(L)'
;GASVRGHTHRARGRRGGEHAMPGLSLYLLGVYVLLAVVFCVVMLFGPSSDGPIGRVHRGVCGCLANFRQTVERIVGQACCQRLETAEDYVCWRPNPLLASLYVSIMLAFAFAVVRFLFPLVPNERVPWVHRPLSLAIIAGGVALHQLCCYANPGVITCETVAEFADGFPYDGVMYTPKFCETCRIVRPARSKHCAICDRCVAKFDHHCPWINTCAGERNYRLFLAFLAYHVFVCAYGAAMLVRIGAWLAFDVHKLHDAYYLDERGAHVAVSVTVGVQYLMALHPAVFSMLFFASIMGCVICAFFGYHAYLVGSGLTTNETYKWADLHAEQRRQR
;
A
#
# COMPACT_ATOMS: atom_id res chain seq x y z
N GLY A 1 41.39 31.38 -31.31
CA GLY A 1 40.71 30.08 -31.53
C GLY A 1 41.53 28.99 -30.89
N ALA A 2 41.06 28.40 -29.80
CA ALA A 2 41.69 27.27 -29.13
C ALA A 2 40.65 26.15 -29.01
N SER A 3 40.90 25.05 -29.73
CA SER A 3 40.03 23.89 -29.86
C SER A 3 40.14 23.00 -28.62
N VAL A 4 39.05 22.87 -27.86
CA VAL A 4 38.92 21.92 -26.75
C VAL A 4 38.63 20.52 -27.32
N ARG A 5 39.58 19.60 -27.18
CA ARG A 5 39.43 18.18 -27.53
C ARG A 5 38.58 17.48 -26.47
N GLY A 6 37.42 16.96 -26.88
CA GLY A 6 36.59 16.09 -26.05
C GLY A 6 37.24 14.70 -25.89
N HIS A 7 37.41 14.26 -24.64
CA HIS A 7 37.86 12.91 -24.32
C HIS A 7 36.77 11.88 -24.62
N THR A 8 36.98 11.06 -25.66
CA THR A 8 36.19 9.84 -25.90
C THR A 8 36.70 8.71 -25.02
N HIS A 9 35.93 8.31 -24.00
CA HIS A 9 36.19 7.10 -23.22
C HIS A 9 35.90 5.87 -24.09
N ARG A 10 36.94 5.14 -24.51
CA ARG A 10 36.84 3.90 -25.28
C ARG A 10 36.72 2.72 -24.31
N ALA A 11 35.50 2.29 -23.98
CA ALA A 11 35.28 1.08 -23.21
C ALA A 11 35.56 -0.16 -24.10
N ARG A 12 36.61 -0.91 -23.75
CA ARG A 12 37.00 -2.16 -24.44
C ARG A 12 36.09 -3.29 -23.93
N GLY A 13 35.09 -3.67 -24.72
CA GLY A 13 34.20 -4.79 -24.42
C GLY A 13 34.94 -6.13 -24.43
N ARG A 14 34.89 -6.85 -23.29
CA ARG A 14 35.25 -8.28 -23.20
C ARG A 14 34.07 -9.10 -23.74
N ARG A 15 34.36 -10.03 -24.65
CA ARG A 15 33.41 -11.01 -25.21
C ARG A 15 32.97 -11.99 -24.12
N GLY A 16 31.67 -12.20 -24.00
CA GLY A 16 31.04 -13.21 -23.15
C GLY A 16 29.53 -13.04 -23.27
N GLY A 17 28.89 -13.97 -24.00
CA GLY A 17 27.50 -13.86 -24.40
C GLY A 17 26.52 -14.00 -23.23
N GLU A 18 25.61 -13.04 -23.15
CA GLU A 18 24.24 -13.16 -22.67
C GLU A 18 23.49 -11.98 -23.31
N HIS A 19 22.82 -12.23 -24.44
CA HIS A 19 21.93 -11.24 -25.05
C HIS A 19 20.67 -11.10 -24.18
N ALA A 20 20.77 -10.38 -23.07
CA ALA A 20 19.59 -9.89 -22.38
C ALA A 20 18.89 -8.89 -23.30
N MET A 21 17.77 -9.30 -23.90
CA MET A 21 16.97 -8.40 -24.74
C MET A 21 16.62 -7.14 -23.95
N PRO A 22 17.03 -5.93 -24.39
CA PRO A 22 16.77 -4.69 -23.66
C PRO A 22 15.27 -4.46 -23.37
N GLY A 23 14.38 -4.99 -24.22
CA GLY A 23 12.93 -4.94 -24.02
C GLY A 23 12.40 -5.79 -22.87
N LEU A 24 13.07 -6.89 -22.55
CA LEU A 24 12.51 -7.94 -21.71
C LEU A 24 12.41 -7.52 -20.24
N SER A 25 13.42 -6.86 -19.68
CA SER A 25 13.40 -6.51 -18.25
C SER A 25 12.36 -5.42 -17.91
N LEU A 26 12.16 -4.44 -18.78
CA LEU A 26 11.16 -3.39 -18.59
C LEU A 26 9.73 -3.91 -18.82
N TYR A 27 9.55 -4.77 -19.83
CA TYR A 27 8.29 -5.49 -20.04
C TYR A 27 7.96 -6.38 -18.83
N LEU A 28 8.93 -7.15 -18.33
CA LEU A 28 8.76 -7.97 -17.13
C LEU A 28 8.47 -7.13 -15.89
N LEU A 29 9.09 -5.96 -15.73
CA LEU A 29 8.79 -5.03 -14.65
C LEU A 29 7.34 -4.52 -14.76
N GLY A 30 6.90 -4.09 -15.94
CA GLY A 30 5.54 -3.64 -16.18
C GLY A 30 4.50 -4.72 -15.93
N VAL A 31 4.77 -5.95 -16.41
CA VAL A 31 3.95 -7.14 -16.13
C VAL A 31 3.93 -7.43 -14.63
N TYR A 32 5.05 -7.34 -13.93
CA TYR A 32 5.12 -7.57 -12.49
C TYR A 32 4.33 -6.52 -11.69
N VAL A 33 4.43 -5.23 -12.04
CA VAL A 33 3.61 -4.17 -11.43
C VAL A 33 2.13 -4.47 -11.65
N LEU A 34 1.75 -4.78 -12.89
CA LEU A 34 0.37 -5.07 -13.23
C LEU A 34 -0.15 -6.28 -12.44
N LEU A 35 0.63 -7.36 -12.39
CA LEU A 35 0.28 -8.57 -11.63
C LEU A 35 0.19 -8.29 -10.13
N ALA A 36 1.10 -7.51 -9.56
CA ALA A 36 1.06 -7.12 -8.15
C ALA A 36 -0.18 -6.28 -7.83
N VAL A 37 -0.50 -5.30 -8.67
CA VAL A 37 -1.72 -4.46 -8.53
C VAL A 37 -2.97 -5.31 -8.66
N VAL A 38 -3.06 -6.18 -9.69
CA VAL A 38 -4.19 -7.09 -9.89
C VAL A 38 -4.32 -8.04 -8.70
N PHE A 39 -3.21 -8.59 -8.19
CA PHE A 39 -3.21 -9.45 -7.02
C PHE A 39 -3.74 -8.72 -5.78
N CYS A 40 -3.25 -7.51 -5.50
CA CYS A 40 -3.74 -6.70 -4.39
C CYS A 40 -5.24 -6.40 -4.52
N VAL A 41 -5.70 -6.00 -5.70
CA VAL A 41 -7.13 -5.74 -5.97
C VAL A 41 -7.96 -7.01 -5.76
N VAL A 42 -7.52 -8.16 -6.28
CA VAL A 42 -8.22 -9.43 -6.10
C VAL A 42 -8.29 -9.82 -4.62
N MET A 43 -7.22 -9.65 -3.86
CA MET A 43 -7.19 -9.99 -2.43
C MET A 43 -8.04 -9.03 -1.57
N LEU A 44 -8.07 -7.74 -1.91
CA LEU A 44 -8.85 -6.73 -1.19
C LEU A 44 -10.36 -6.85 -1.46
N PHE A 45 -10.76 -7.11 -2.71
CA PHE A 45 -12.16 -7.04 -3.14
C PHE A 45 -12.80 -8.39 -3.47
N GLY A 46 -11.99 -9.45 -3.51
CA GLY A 46 -12.41 -10.80 -3.82
C GLY A 46 -13.42 -11.43 -2.84
N PRO A 47 -13.27 -11.28 -1.52
CA PRO A 47 -14.18 -11.88 -0.55
C PRO A 47 -15.63 -11.38 -0.66
N SER A 48 -15.81 -10.13 -1.07
CA SER A 48 -17.12 -9.44 -1.14
C SER A 48 -17.72 -9.38 -2.56
N SER A 49 -17.06 -9.98 -3.55
CA SER A 49 -17.50 -9.96 -4.95
C SER A 49 -18.05 -11.32 -5.39
N ASP A 50 -19.27 -11.35 -5.92
CA ASP A 50 -19.81 -12.54 -6.60
C ASP A 50 -19.40 -12.62 -8.09
N GLY A 51 -18.71 -11.58 -8.59
CA GLY A 51 -18.33 -11.42 -10.00
C GLY A 51 -16.99 -12.06 -10.42
N PRO A 52 -16.38 -11.61 -11.53
CA PRO A 52 -15.08 -12.10 -12.01
C PRO A 52 -13.96 -12.01 -10.96
N ILE A 53 -13.92 -10.91 -10.20
CA ILE A 53 -12.94 -10.69 -9.12
C ILE A 53 -13.08 -11.76 -8.04
N GLY A 54 -14.31 -12.08 -7.63
CA GLY A 54 -14.60 -13.16 -6.68
C GLY A 54 -14.17 -14.54 -7.16
N ARG A 55 -14.35 -14.84 -8.45
CA ARG A 55 -13.88 -16.10 -9.05
C ARG A 55 -12.36 -16.21 -9.01
N VAL A 56 -11.65 -15.15 -9.41
CA VAL A 56 -10.18 -15.12 -9.38
C VAL A 56 -9.69 -15.22 -7.93
N HIS A 57 -10.32 -14.52 -6.99
CA HIS A 57 -9.99 -14.62 -5.56
C HIS A 57 -10.13 -16.05 -5.03
N ARG A 58 -11.26 -16.72 -5.27
CA ARG A 58 -11.45 -18.12 -4.85
C ARG A 58 -10.39 -19.04 -5.47
N GLY A 59 -10.05 -18.83 -6.74
CA GLY A 59 -8.97 -19.56 -7.41
C GLY A 59 -7.61 -19.34 -6.76
N VAL A 60 -7.21 -18.08 -6.53
CA VAL A 60 -5.92 -17.75 -5.91
C VAL A 60 -5.85 -18.24 -4.46
N CYS A 61 -6.92 -18.10 -3.67
CA CYS A 61 -6.98 -18.65 -2.32
C CYS A 61 -6.87 -20.18 -2.31
N GLY A 62 -7.48 -20.87 -3.28
CA GLY A 62 -7.31 -22.31 -3.46
C GLY A 62 -5.86 -22.69 -3.78
N CYS A 63 -5.21 -21.95 -4.68
CA CYS A 63 -3.78 -22.13 -4.97
C CYS A 63 -2.90 -21.87 -3.73
N LEU A 64 -3.18 -20.81 -2.96
CA LEU A 64 -2.47 -20.49 -1.73
C LEU A 64 -2.67 -21.57 -0.65
N ALA A 65 -3.86 -22.18 -0.57
CA ALA A 65 -4.12 -23.29 0.34
C ALA A 65 -3.31 -24.54 -0.03
N ASN A 66 -3.25 -24.89 -1.33
CA ASN A 66 -2.41 -25.98 -1.82
C ASN A 66 -0.91 -25.69 -1.63
N PHE A 67 -0.51 -24.44 -1.83
CA PHE A 67 0.86 -23.99 -1.58
C PHE A 67 1.21 -24.10 -0.10
N ARG A 68 0.33 -23.66 0.82
CA ARG A 68 0.50 -23.83 2.26
C ARG A 68 0.68 -25.30 2.63
N GLN A 69 -0.15 -26.19 2.11
CA GLN A 69 -0.01 -27.62 2.36
C GLN A 69 1.33 -28.19 1.85
N THR A 70 1.84 -27.65 0.74
CA THR A 70 3.15 -28.02 0.18
C THR A 70 4.30 -27.49 1.06
N VAL A 71 4.21 -26.24 1.52
CA VAL A 71 5.16 -25.63 2.45
C VAL A 71 5.19 -26.38 3.79
N GLU A 72 4.03 -26.75 4.32
CA GLU A 72 3.89 -27.54 5.55
C GLU A 72 4.61 -28.89 5.44
N ARG A 73 4.59 -29.53 4.26
CA ARG A 73 5.33 -30.78 4.02
C ARG A 73 6.85 -30.59 3.93
N ILE A 74 7.31 -29.44 3.43
CA ILE A 74 8.75 -29.15 3.24
C ILE A 74 9.39 -28.64 4.53
N VAL A 75 8.75 -27.65 5.17
CA VAL A 75 9.30 -26.91 6.33
C VAL A 75 8.90 -27.58 7.65
N GLY A 76 7.90 -28.45 7.62
CA GLY A 76 7.39 -29.19 8.77
C GLY A 76 6.32 -28.43 9.56
N GLN A 77 5.34 -29.17 10.09
CA GLN A 77 4.17 -28.65 10.78
C GLN A 77 4.52 -27.74 11.97
N ALA A 78 5.58 -28.07 12.72
CA ALA A 78 6.02 -27.28 13.87
C ALA A 78 6.50 -25.86 13.49
N CYS A 79 7.12 -25.71 12.32
CA CYS A 79 7.54 -24.39 11.84
C CYS A 79 6.33 -23.57 11.38
N CYS A 80 5.39 -24.19 10.67
CA CYS A 80 4.15 -23.53 10.26
C CYS A 80 3.31 -23.08 11.46
N GLN A 81 3.17 -23.92 12.50
CA GLN A 81 2.50 -23.52 13.74
C GLN A 81 3.20 -22.36 14.45
N ARG A 82 4.54 -22.30 14.42
CA ARG A 82 5.30 -21.15 14.95
C ARG A 82 5.05 -19.87 14.16
N LEU A 83 4.98 -19.96 12.84
CA LEU A 83 4.64 -18.82 11.97
C LEU A 83 3.21 -18.35 12.21
N GLU A 84 2.25 -19.26 12.33
CA GLU A 84 0.86 -18.94 12.66
C GLU A 84 0.73 -18.29 14.04
N THR A 85 1.48 -18.78 15.04
CA THR A 85 1.51 -18.16 16.37
C THR A 85 2.12 -16.75 16.33
N ALA A 86 3.16 -16.55 15.50
CA ALA A 86 3.76 -15.24 15.30
C ALA A 86 2.79 -14.29 14.59
N GLU A 87 2.08 -14.76 13.56
CA GLU A 87 1.02 -14.00 12.88
C GLU A 87 -0.11 -13.63 13.83
N ASP A 88 -0.59 -14.58 14.63
CA ASP A 88 -1.60 -14.36 15.67
C ASP A 88 -1.16 -13.27 16.64
N TYR A 89 0.09 -13.35 17.14
CA TYR A 89 0.63 -12.33 18.03
C TYR A 89 0.71 -10.95 17.35
N VAL A 90 1.20 -10.88 16.12
CA VAL A 90 1.46 -9.63 15.40
C VAL A 90 0.16 -8.95 14.95
N CYS A 91 -0.78 -9.70 14.38
CA CYS A 91 -1.97 -9.16 13.73
C CYS A 91 -3.24 -9.22 14.58
N TRP A 92 -3.34 -10.18 15.50
CA TRP A 92 -4.59 -10.55 16.17
C TRP A 92 -4.56 -10.39 17.70
N ARG A 93 -3.46 -9.88 18.26
CA ARG A 93 -3.33 -9.54 19.68
C ARG A 93 -2.94 -8.08 19.88
N PRO A 94 -3.27 -7.45 21.03
CA PRO A 94 -2.87 -6.08 21.29
C PRO A 94 -1.35 -5.96 21.41
N ASN A 95 -0.72 -5.34 20.42
CA ASN A 95 0.72 -5.10 20.37
C ASN A 95 1.03 -3.90 19.44
N PRO A 96 2.10 -3.13 19.68
CA PRO A 96 2.40 -1.95 18.87
C PRO A 96 3.27 -2.26 17.64
N LEU A 97 3.52 -3.52 17.28
CA LEU A 97 4.56 -3.86 16.29
C LEU A 97 4.27 -3.28 14.91
N LEU A 98 3.05 -3.43 14.37
CA LEU A 98 2.72 -2.87 13.05
C LEU A 98 2.70 -1.34 13.04
N ALA A 99 2.19 -0.70 14.10
CA ALA A 99 2.24 0.75 14.25
C ALA A 99 3.70 1.27 14.33
N SER A 100 4.58 0.53 15.01
CA SER A 100 6.01 0.85 15.12
C SER A 100 6.75 0.59 13.80
N LEU A 101 6.36 -0.46 13.08
CA LEU A 101 6.86 -0.78 11.75
C LEU A 101 6.52 0.34 10.77
N TYR A 102 5.30 0.90 10.81
CA TYR A 102 4.93 2.05 10.00
C TYR A 102 5.88 3.23 10.23
N VAL A 103 6.11 3.62 11.49
CA VAL A 103 7.04 4.73 11.81
C VAL A 103 8.45 4.43 11.31
N SER A 104 8.91 3.18 11.49
CA SER A 104 10.22 2.74 11.00
C SER A 104 10.35 2.84 9.48
N ILE A 105 9.29 2.47 8.73
CA ILE A 105 9.24 2.60 7.27
C ILE A 105 9.29 4.09 6.87
N MET A 106 8.55 4.96 7.55
CA MET A 106 8.58 6.41 7.26
C MET A 106 9.94 7.04 7.54
N LEU A 107 10.61 6.65 8.62
CA LEU A 107 11.97 7.10 8.92
C LEU A 107 13.00 6.59 7.92
N ALA A 108 12.91 5.31 7.53
CA ALA A 108 13.76 4.73 6.49
C ALA A 108 13.54 5.42 5.13
N PHE A 109 12.29 5.76 4.81
CA PHE A 109 11.96 6.52 3.60
C PHE A 109 12.53 7.95 3.66
N ALA A 110 12.40 8.65 4.78
CA ALA A 110 13.02 9.96 4.97
C ALA A 110 14.54 9.90 4.81
N PHE A 111 15.19 8.90 5.40
CA PHE A 111 16.62 8.67 5.24
C PHE A 111 16.99 8.45 3.76
N ALA A 112 16.24 7.61 3.03
CA ALA A 112 16.46 7.36 1.62
C ALA A 112 16.31 8.64 0.77
N VAL A 113 15.29 9.46 1.05
CA VAL A 113 15.09 10.76 0.38
C VAL A 113 16.29 11.67 0.60
N VAL A 114 16.76 11.82 1.84
CA VAL A 114 17.92 12.66 2.17
C VAL A 114 19.20 12.11 1.54
N ARG A 115 19.41 10.79 1.59
CA ARG A 115 20.66 10.17 1.13
C ARG A 115 20.77 10.11 -0.39
N PHE A 116 19.66 9.85 -1.08
CA PHE A 116 19.66 9.54 -2.52
C PHE A 116 19.03 10.63 -3.39
N LEU A 117 18.02 11.36 -2.90
CA LEU A 117 17.31 12.36 -3.72
C LEU A 117 17.80 13.78 -3.48
N PHE A 118 18.17 14.16 -2.25
CA PHE A 118 18.66 15.52 -1.97
C PHE A 118 19.94 15.90 -2.72
N PRO A 119 20.90 15.00 -3.00
CA PRO A 119 22.02 15.31 -3.88
C PRO A 119 21.60 15.68 -5.31
N LEU A 120 20.41 15.28 -5.75
CA LEU A 120 19.88 15.53 -7.10
C LEU A 120 18.99 16.77 -7.17
N VAL A 121 18.74 17.46 -6.05
CA VAL A 121 17.87 18.64 -5.93
C VAL A 121 18.66 19.76 -5.26
N PRO A 122 18.64 21.04 -5.66
CA PRO A 122 17.87 21.57 -6.76
C PRO A 122 18.45 21.20 -8.12
N ASN A 123 17.58 21.16 -9.11
CA ASN A 123 17.94 21.08 -10.52
C ASN A 123 16.93 21.90 -11.34
N GLU A 124 17.15 22.01 -12.65
CA GLU A 124 16.32 22.81 -13.56
C GLU A 124 14.83 22.41 -13.53
N ARG A 125 14.54 21.13 -13.24
CA ARG A 125 13.17 20.60 -13.16
C ARG A 125 12.64 20.55 -11.74
N VAL A 126 13.46 20.62 -10.70
CA VAL A 126 13.04 20.46 -9.30
C VAL A 126 13.68 21.54 -8.43
N PRO A 127 12.93 22.59 -8.08
CA PRO A 127 13.43 23.68 -7.24
C PRO A 127 13.81 23.22 -5.83
N TRP A 128 14.65 24.03 -5.15
CA TRP A 128 15.19 23.70 -3.82
C TRP A 128 14.11 23.53 -2.73
N VAL A 129 12.95 24.17 -2.91
CA VAL A 129 11.81 24.11 -1.97
C VAL A 129 11.35 22.67 -1.69
N HIS A 130 11.58 21.74 -2.62
CA HIS A 130 11.18 20.35 -2.47
C HIS A 130 11.98 19.59 -1.40
N ARG A 131 13.17 20.07 -1.00
CA ARG A 131 13.93 19.50 0.11
C ARG A 131 13.15 19.64 1.44
N PRO A 132 12.96 20.86 2.00
CA PRO A 132 12.21 21.01 3.24
C PRO A 132 10.76 20.55 3.11
N LEU A 133 10.12 20.76 1.95
CA LEU A 133 8.74 20.31 1.71
C LEU A 133 8.59 18.79 1.82
N SER A 134 9.52 18.01 1.25
CA SER A 134 9.46 16.54 1.34
C SER A 134 9.56 16.03 2.78
N LEU A 135 10.41 16.65 3.61
CA LEU A 135 10.53 16.29 5.03
C LEU A 135 9.28 16.68 5.81
N ALA A 136 8.71 17.85 5.52
CA ALA A 136 7.46 18.30 6.14
C ALA A 136 6.29 17.36 5.77
N ILE A 137 6.23 16.88 4.52
CA ILE A 137 5.21 15.91 4.08
C ILE A 137 5.39 14.57 4.81
N ILE A 138 6.61 14.06 4.93
CA ILE A 138 6.84 12.79 5.65
C ILE A 138 6.51 12.94 7.15
N ALA A 139 6.93 14.06 7.77
CA ALA A 139 6.62 14.36 9.16
C ALA A 139 5.10 14.51 9.39
N GLY A 140 4.38 15.12 8.45
CA GLY A 140 2.92 15.21 8.48
C GLY A 140 2.25 13.84 8.43
N GLY A 141 2.79 12.90 7.63
CA GLY A 141 2.32 11.51 7.59
C GLY A 141 2.47 10.79 8.93
N VAL A 142 3.65 10.94 9.56
CA VAL A 142 3.91 10.40 10.91
C VAL A 142 2.99 11.03 11.95
N ALA A 143 2.82 12.35 11.93
CA ALA A 143 1.94 13.05 12.86
C ALA A 143 0.48 12.58 12.71
N LEU A 144 -0.01 12.47 11.49
CA LEU A 144 -1.37 12.01 11.21
C LEU A 144 -1.59 10.55 11.62
N HIS A 145 -0.58 9.68 11.41
CA HIS A 145 -0.59 8.32 11.94
C HIS A 145 -0.70 8.31 13.46
N GLN A 146 0.11 9.09 14.18
CA GLN A 146 0.01 9.16 15.65
C GLN A 146 -1.36 9.65 16.10
N LEU A 147 -1.93 10.66 15.43
CA LEU A 147 -3.29 11.11 15.70
C LEU A 147 -4.30 9.95 15.52
N CYS A 148 -4.18 9.14 14.46
CA CYS A 148 -5.03 7.97 14.28
C CYS A 148 -4.87 6.95 15.42
N CYS A 149 -3.63 6.65 15.83
CA CYS A 149 -3.34 5.67 16.88
C CYS A 149 -3.96 6.03 18.23
N TYR A 150 -3.93 7.32 18.58
CA TYR A 150 -4.41 7.81 19.87
C TYR A 150 -5.87 8.30 19.84
N ALA A 151 -6.49 8.42 18.67
CA ALA A 151 -7.88 8.83 18.56
C ALA A 151 -8.83 7.79 19.14
N ASN A 152 -9.78 8.24 19.96
CA ASN A 152 -10.84 7.39 20.49
C ASN A 152 -11.77 6.96 19.33
N PRO A 153 -11.95 5.64 19.09
CA PRO A 153 -12.79 5.15 18.00
C PRO A 153 -14.29 5.28 18.25
N GLY A 154 -14.72 5.74 19.43
CA GLY A 154 -16.10 5.65 19.89
C GLY A 154 -16.28 4.45 20.82
N VAL A 155 -15.39 4.31 21.81
CA VAL A 155 -15.50 3.27 22.83
C VAL A 155 -16.78 3.48 23.63
N ILE A 156 -17.57 2.42 23.74
CA ILE A 156 -18.85 2.42 24.46
C ILE A 156 -18.62 1.91 25.88
N THR A 157 -18.98 2.73 26.86
CA THR A 157 -18.97 2.40 28.29
C THR A 157 -20.41 2.36 28.82
N CYS A 158 -20.60 1.94 30.06
CA CYS A 158 -21.91 1.99 30.71
C CYS A 158 -22.49 3.42 30.79
N GLU A 159 -21.61 4.43 30.79
CA GLU A 159 -22.00 5.85 30.86
C GLU A 159 -22.37 6.40 29.47
N THR A 160 -21.68 5.95 28.42
CA THR A 160 -21.87 6.47 27.05
C THR A 160 -22.81 5.62 26.20
N VAL A 161 -23.27 4.46 26.70
CA VAL A 161 -24.14 3.55 25.92
C VAL A 161 -25.44 4.22 25.46
N ALA A 162 -26.02 5.09 26.29
CA ALA A 162 -27.24 5.82 25.95
C ALA A 162 -27.02 6.78 24.77
N GLU A 163 -25.88 7.48 24.73
CA GLU A 163 -25.50 8.40 23.63
C GLU A 163 -25.51 7.69 22.27
N PHE A 164 -25.01 6.46 22.23
CA PHE A 164 -24.92 5.69 20.99
C PHE A 164 -26.19 4.87 20.68
N ALA A 165 -27.04 4.62 21.68
CA ALA A 165 -28.28 3.88 21.50
C ALA A 165 -29.32 4.69 20.70
N ASP A 166 -29.35 6.00 20.88
CA ASP A 166 -30.33 6.88 20.22
C ASP A 166 -30.00 7.17 18.75
N GLY A 167 -28.75 6.94 18.33
CA GLY A 167 -28.28 7.30 16.99
C GLY A 167 -28.82 6.42 15.86
N PHE A 168 -29.08 5.13 16.13
CA PHE A 168 -29.59 4.18 15.13
C PHE A 168 -30.53 3.15 15.78
N PRO A 169 -31.77 2.98 15.29
CA PRO A 169 -32.69 1.98 15.81
C PRO A 169 -32.26 0.56 15.42
N TYR A 170 -32.68 -0.42 16.22
CA TYR A 170 -32.60 -1.83 15.85
C TYR A 170 -33.60 -2.11 14.72
N ASP A 171 -33.15 -2.74 13.63
CA ASP A 171 -34.01 -3.12 12.50
C ASP A 171 -34.62 -4.53 12.66
N GLY A 172 -34.19 -5.29 13.69
CA GLY A 172 -34.67 -6.64 13.96
C GLY A 172 -34.18 -7.69 12.95
N VAL A 173 -33.42 -7.29 11.93
CA VAL A 173 -32.89 -8.18 10.88
C VAL A 173 -31.37 -8.25 10.99
N MET A 174 -30.67 -7.12 10.79
CA MET A 174 -29.22 -7.05 10.87
C MET A 174 -28.73 -6.66 12.27
N TYR A 175 -29.52 -5.85 12.97
CA TYR A 175 -29.22 -5.35 14.31
C TYR A 175 -30.36 -5.72 15.25
N THR A 176 -30.08 -6.74 16.06
CA THR A 176 -30.88 -7.11 17.22
C THR A 176 -30.15 -6.71 18.49
N PRO A 177 -30.86 -6.38 19.58
CA PRO A 177 -30.23 -6.06 20.85
C PRO A 177 -29.45 -7.28 21.34
N LYS A 178 -28.13 -7.13 21.50
CA LYS A 178 -27.25 -8.20 21.97
C LYS A 178 -26.43 -7.71 23.16
N PHE A 179 -26.56 -8.40 24.29
CA PHE A 179 -25.72 -8.15 25.45
C PHE A 179 -24.27 -8.56 25.17
N CYS A 180 -23.32 -7.73 25.59
CA CYS A 180 -21.90 -8.04 25.59
C CYS A 180 -21.49 -8.42 27.00
N GLU A 181 -21.12 -9.69 27.21
CA GLU A 181 -20.74 -10.20 28.53
C GLU A 181 -19.47 -9.52 29.07
N THR A 182 -18.49 -9.27 28.20
CA THR A 182 -17.22 -8.62 28.56
C THR A 182 -17.41 -7.18 29.03
N CYS A 183 -18.14 -6.37 28.24
CA CYS A 183 -18.34 -4.95 28.54
C CYS A 183 -19.56 -4.69 29.43
N ARG A 184 -20.41 -5.70 29.69
CA ARG A 184 -21.65 -5.64 30.48
C ARG A 184 -22.64 -4.57 30.03
N ILE A 185 -22.79 -4.42 28.72
CA ILE A 185 -23.74 -3.48 28.09
C ILE A 185 -24.60 -4.19 27.04
N VAL A 186 -25.82 -3.69 26.81
CA VAL A 186 -26.58 -4.01 25.60
C VAL A 186 -25.98 -3.20 24.46
N ARG A 187 -25.41 -3.87 23.46
CA ARG A 187 -24.71 -3.21 22.36
C ARG A 187 -25.68 -2.40 21.49
N PRO A 188 -25.47 -1.08 21.32
CA PRO A 188 -26.22 -0.26 20.37
C PRO A 188 -26.17 -0.82 18.95
N ALA A 189 -27.13 -0.46 18.11
CA ALA A 189 -27.11 -0.82 16.69
C ALA A 189 -25.80 -0.36 16.03
N ARG A 190 -25.34 -1.10 15.01
CA ARG A 190 -24.07 -0.86 14.29
C ARG A 190 -22.79 -0.94 15.15
N SER A 191 -22.87 -1.27 16.45
CA SER A 191 -21.70 -1.49 17.30
C SER A 191 -21.19 -2.93 17.26
N LYS A 192 -19.92 -3.14 17.64
CA LYS A 192 -19.31 -4.48 17.78
C LYS A 192 -18.32 -4.48 18.95
N HIS A 193 -18.21 -5.63 19.61
CA HIS A 193 -17.12 -5.89 20.54
C HIS A 193 -15.89 -6.33 19.74
N CYS A 194 -14.79 -5.60 19.85
CA CYS A 194 -13.51 -5.98 19.29
C CYS A 194 -12.72 -6.77 20.33
N ALA A 195 -12.52 -8.07 20.10
CA ALA A 195 -11.77 -8.94 21.01
C ALA A 195 -10.28 -8.53 21.13
N ILE A 196 -9.71 -7.95 20.07
CA ILE A 196 -8.30 -7.50 20.06
C ILE A 196 -8.11 -6.28 20.98
N CYS A 197 -9.02 -5.31 20.89
CA CYS A 197 -8.99 -4.10 21.72
C CYS A 197 -9.70 -4.26 23.07
N ASP A 198 -10.35 -5.41 23.29
CA ASP A 198 -11.18 -5.76 24.43
C ASP A 198 -12.21 -4.67 24.82
N ARG A 199 -12.96 -4.19 23.83
CA ARG A 199 -13.95 -3.12 24.03
C ARG A 199 -15.05 -3.09 22.98
N CYS A 200 -16.22 -2.58 23.35
CA CYS A 200 -17.28 -2.25 22.40
C CYS A 200 -16.99 -0.91 21.73
N VAL A 201 -17.19 -0.85 20.41
CA VAL A 201 -16.96 0.35 19.58
C VAL A 201 -18.22 0.65 18.77
N ALA A 202 -18.66 1.91 18.82
CA ALA A 202 -19.79 2.42 18.07
C ALA A 202 -19.47 2.52 16.57
N LYS A 203 -20.47 2.23 15.73
CA LYS A 203 -20.36 2.16 14.26
C LYS A 203 -19.05 1.49 13.82
N PHE A 204 -18.83 0.28 14.33
CA PHE A 204 -17.57 -0.43 14.15
C PHE A 204 -17.34 -0.72 12.66
N ASP A 205 -16.19 -0.30 12.14
CA ASP A 205 -15.74 -0.62 10.78
C ASP A 205 -14.83 -1.83 10.78
N HIS A 206 -13.64 -1.70 11.37
CA HIS A 206 -12.67 -2.78 11.52
C HIS A 206 -11.67 -2.47 12.65
N HIS A 207 -10.94 -3.50 13.09
CA HIS A 207 -9.71 -3.30 13.83
C HIS A 207 -8.56 -3.13 12.84
N CYS A 208 -7.76 -2.08 12.99
CA CYS A 208 -6.65 -1.81 12.08
C CYS A 208 -5.32 -1.96 12.86
N PRO A 209 -4.54 -3.02 12.61
CA PRO A 209 -3.27 -3.22 13.31
C PRO A 209 -2.24 -2.13 13.00
N TRP A 210 -2.32 -1.50 11.82
CA TRP A 210 -1.42 -0.42 11.40
C TRP A 210 -1.54 0.84 12.24
N ILE A 211 -2.73 1.13 12.79
CA ILE A 211 -2.94 2.23 13.74
C ILE A 211 -3.15 1.73 15.18
N ASN A 212 -2.98 0.43 15.41
CA ASN A 212 -3.15 -0.23 16.71
C ASN A 212 -4.43 0.17 17.48
N THR A 213 -5.52 0.40 16.75
CA THR A 213 -6.82 0.76 17.32
C THR A 213 -7.94 0.37 16.35
N CYS A 214 -9.19 0.46 16.81
CA CYS A 214 -10.34 0.29 15.93
C CYS A 214 -10.55 1.53 15.05
N ALA A 215 -11.09 1.33 13.86
CA ALA A 215 -11.76 2.38 13.10
C ALA A 215 -13.27 2.31 13.43
N GLY A 216 -13.82 3.42 13.93
CA GLY A 216 -15.21 3.51 14.38
C GLY A 216 -15.74 4.94 14.35
N GLU A 217 -16.94 5.16 14.89
CA GLU A 217 -17.71 6.40 14.79
C GLU A 217 -16.87 7.68 14.95
N ARG A 218 -16.06 7.76 16.01
CA ARG A 218 -15.37 9.02 16.40
C ARG A 218 -14.02 9.25 15.72
N ASN A 219 -13.40 8.24 15.13
CA ASN A 219 -12.08 8.39 14.48
C ASN A 219 -12.07 8.05 12.98
N TYR A 220 -13.19 7.58 12.41
CA TYR A 220 -13.24 7.15 11.01
C TYR A 220 -12.89 8.29 10.04
N ARG A 221 -13.29 9.53 10.32
CA ARG A 221 -12.92 10.71 9.50
C ARG A 221 -11.41 10.94 9.48
N LEU A 222 -10.76 10.73 10.62
CA LEU A 222 -9.31 10.85 10.75
C LEU A 222 -8.60 9.73 10.00
N PHE A 223 -9.12 8.50 10.07
CA PHE A 223 -8.63 7.37 9.27
C PHE A 223 -8.74 7.64 7.76
N LEU A 224 -9.86 8.22 7.28
CA LEU A 224 -10.01 8.63 5.88
C LEU A 224 -9.01 9.72 5.49
N ALA A 225 -8.80 10.71 6.36
CA ALA A 225 -7.79 11.76 6.14
C ALA A 225 -6.38 11.15 6.06
N PHE A 226 -6.06 10.17 6.92
CA PHE A 226 -4.81 9.43 6.88
C PHE A 226 -4.61 8.69 5.55
N LEU A 227 -5.62 8.00 5.04
CA LEU A 227 -5.56 7.35 3.73
C LEU A 227 -5.38 8.35 2.59
N ALA A 228 -6.20 9.40 2.56
CA ALA A 228 -6.12 10.45 1.54
C ALA A 228 -4.74 11.14 1.54
N TYR A 229 -4.18 11.38 2.72
CA TYR A 229 -2.85 11.96 2.87
C TYR A 229 -1.77 11.04 2.28
N HIS A 230 -1.88 9.72 2.48
CA HIS A 230 -0.92 8.78 1.90
C HIS A 230 -1.06 8.64 0.38
N VAL A 231 -2.27 8.75 -0.17
CA VAL A 231 -2.47 8.90 -1.63
C VAL A 231 -1.72 10.13 -2.14
N PHE A 232 -1.86 11.27 -1.44
CA PHE A 232 -1.13 12.50 -1.79
C PHE A 232 0.38 12.34 -1.69
N VAL A 233 0.91 11.73 -0.61
CA VAL A 233 2.36 11.49 -0.43
C VAL A 233 2.91 10.63 -1.57
N CYS A 234 2.22 9.54 -1.94
CA CYS A 234 2.64 8.68 -3.05
C CYS A 234 2.60 9.43 -4.39
N ALA A 235 1.54 10.20 -4.66
CA ALA A 235 1.42 10.99 -5.88
C ALA A 235 2.50 12.08 -5.99
N TYR A 236 2.75 12.81 -4.91
CA TYR A 236 3.82 13.81 -4.82
C TYR A 236 5.19 13.17 -5.02
N GLY A 237 5.47 12.06 -4.33
CA GLY A 237 6.74 11.33 -4.45
C GLY A 237 6.98 10.84 -5.89
N ALA A 238 5.97 10.21 -6.50
CA ALA A 238 6.05 9.77 -7.89
C ALA A 238 6.28 10.93 -8.86
N ALA A 239 5.57 12.05 -8.69
CA ALA A 239 5.77 13.25 -9.52
C ALA A 239 7.19 13.81 -9.40
N MET A 240 7.74 13.87 -8.18
CA MET A 240 9.13 14.32 -7.97
C MET A 240 10.14 13.36 -8.61
N LEU A 241 9.95 12.05 -8.44
CA LEU A 241 10.84 11.04 -9.01
C LEU A 241 10.80 11.03 -10.54
N VAL A 242 9.63 11.24 -11.15
CA VAL A 242 9.50 11.41 -12.61
C VAL A 242 10.24 12.66 -13.09
N ARG A 243 10.13 13.79 -12.36
CA ARG A 243 10.86 15.03 -12.71
C ARG A 243 12.37 14.86 -12.58
N ILE A 244 12.85 14.21 -11.52
CA ILE A 244 14.27 13.89 -11.33
C ILE A 244 14.75 12.92 -12.42
N GLY A 245 13.99 11.86 -12.71
CA GLY A 245 14.32 10.90 -13.77
C GLY A 245 14.39 11.55 -15.14
N ALA A 246 13.47 12.48 -15.44
CA ALA A 246 13.49 13.24 -16.68
C ALA A 246 14.69 14.20 -16.75
N TRP A 247 15.07 14.83 -15.62
CA TRP A 247 16.28 15.65 -15.54
C TRP A 247 17.55 14.83 -15.80
N LEU A 248 17.66 13.66 -15.17
CA LEU A 248 18.75 12.73 -15.41
C LEU A 248 18.80 12.27 -16.87
N ALA A 249 17.66 11.97 -17.49
CA ALA A 249 17.58 11.49 -18.85
C ALA A 249 18.01 12.54 -19.88
N PHE A 250 17.48 13.75 -19.78
CA PHE A 250 17.57 14.74 -20.85
C PHE A 250 18.64 15.80 -20.61
N ASP A 251 18.85 16.21 -19.35
CA ASP A 251 19.72 17.34 -19.04
C ASP A 251 21.12 16.86 -18.62
N VAL A 252 21.21 15.74 -17.88
CA VAL A 252 22.49 15.16 -17.44
C VAL A 252 23.07 14.21 -18.47
N HIS A 253 22.32 13.16 -18.84
CA HIS A 253 22.82 12.10 -19.71
C HIS A 253 22.54 12.35 -21.20
N LYS A 254 21.77 13.39 -21.53
CA LYS A 254 21.44 13.80 -22.90
C LYS A 254 21.05 12.63 -23.80
N LEU A 255 20.18 11.75 -23.29
CA LEU A 255 19.78 10.53 -23.98
C LEU A 255 19.11 10.78 -25.33
N HIS A 256 18.60 12.00 -25.55
CA HIS A 256 18.02 12.44 -26.83
C HIS A 256 19.05 12.53 -27.96
N ASP A 257 20.33 12.79 -27.63
CA ASP A 257 21.43 12.87 -28.60
C ASP A 257 22.32 11.60 -28.59
N ALA A 258 22.01 10.63 -27.73
CA ALA A 258 22.84 9.47 -27.50
C ALA A 258 22.65 8.38 -28.59
N TYR A 259 23.74 7.75 -28.99
CA TYR A 259 23.77 6.62 -29.91
C TYR A 259 24.76 5.54 -29.44
N TYR A 260 24.54 4.30 -29.87
CA TYR A 260 25.51 3.22 -29.74
C TYR A 260 25.90 2.69 -31.12
N LEU A 261 27.05 2.02 -31.21
CA LEU A 261 27.51 1.38 -32.44
C LEU A 261 27.02 -0.07 -32.44
N ASP A 262 26.35 -0.48 -33.51
CA ASP A 262 26.01 -1.89 -33.70
C ASP A 262 27.25 -2.71 -34.08
N GLU A 263 27.09 -4.04 -34.19
CA GLU A 263 28.19 -4.94 -34.58
C GLU A 263 28.77 -4.64 -35.99
N ARG A 264 28.02 -3.90 -36.81
CA ARG A 264 28.39 -3.47 -38.16
C ARG A 264 28.99 -2.05 -38.17
N GLY A 265 29.10 -1.41 -37.01
CA GLY A 265 29.60 -0.05 -36.85
C GLY A 265 28.60 1.05 -37.23
N ALA A 266 27.32 0.72 -37.42
CA ALA A 266 26.27 1.71 -37.68
C ALA A 266 25.88 2.44 -36.39
N HIS A 267 25.63 3.74 -36.50
CA HIS A 267 25.11 4.56 -35.41
C HIS A 267 23.61 4.28 -35.23
N VAL A 268 23.26 3.67 -34.10
CA VAL A 268 21.88 3.39 -33.72
C VAL A 268 21.49 4.31 -32.56
N ALA A 269 20.42 5.09 -32.74
CA ALA A 269 19.90 5.97 -31.70
C ALA A 269 19.46 5.15 -30.48
N VAL A 270 19.67 5.71 -29.28
CA VAL A 270 19.25 5.06 -28.04
C VAL A 270 17.72 5.04 -27.97
N SER A 271 17.14 3.84 -27.95
CA SER A 271 15.70 3.67 -27.73
C SER A 271 15.31 4.03 -26.30
N VAL A 272 14.03 4.40 -26.09
CA VAL A 272 13.50 4.71 -24.74
C VAL A 272 13.81 3.59 -23.75
N THR A 273 13.67 2.34 -24.18
CA THR A 273 13.90 1.19 -23.30
C THR A 273 15.36 1.06 -22.89
N VAL A 274 16.30 1.19 -23.83
CA VAL A 274 17.74 1.15 -23.53
C VAL A 274 18.11 2.34 -22.63
N GLY A 275 17.55 3.52 -22.89
CA GLY A 275 17.74 4.71 -22.06
C GLY A 275 17.25 4.51 -20.62
N VAL A 276 16.07 3.94 -20.43
CA VAL A 276 15.53 3.63 -19.10
C VAL A 276 16.41 2.60 -18.38
N GLN A 277 16.82 1.52 -19.05
CA GLN A 277 17.71 0.52 -18.45
C GLN A 277 19.06 1.13 -18.03
N TYR A 278 19.64 1.98 -18.88
CA TYR A 278 20.86 2.71 -18.58
C TYR A 278 20.71 3.58 -17.32
N LEU A 279 19.61 4.32 -17.21
CA LEU A 279 19.32 5.15 -16.05
C LEU A 279 19.04 4.31 -14.80
N MET A 280 18.37 3.16 -14.91
CA MET A 280 18.16 2.23 -13.79
C MET A 280 19.47 1.69 -13.26
N ALA A 281 20.44 1.40 -14.15
CA ALA A 281 21.76 0.90 -13.75
C ALA A 281 22.59 1.98 -13.03
N LEU A 282 22.50 3.24 -13.46
CA LEU A 282 23.26 4.34 -12.84
C LEU A 282 22.58 4.96 -11.61
N HIS A 283 21.26 4.98 -11.58
CA HIS A 283 20.45 5.65 -10.55
C HIS A 283 19.41 4.70 -9.95
N PRO A 284 19.80 3.51 -9.43
CA PRO A 284 18.85 2.48 -9.00
C PRO A 284 17.91 2.96 -7.90
N ALA A 285 18.36 3.86 -7.02
CA ALA A 285 17.53 4.41 -5.95
C ALA A 285 16.31 5.18 -6.49
N VAL A 286 16.48 6.01 -7.53
CA VAL A 286 15.37 6.81 -8.11
C VAL A 286 14.29 5.90 -8.69
N PHE A 287 14.69 4.87 -9.44
CA PHE A 287 13.75 3.96 -10.09
C PHE A 287 13.10 2.98 -9.11
N SER A 288 13.86 2.46 -8.13
CA SER A 288 13.30 1.60 -7.07
C SER A 288 12.29 2.36 -6.20
N MET A 289 12.60 3.61 -5.85
CA MET A 289 11.65 4.46 -5.11
C MET A 289 10.43 4.81 -5.96
N LEU A 290 10.57 5.04 -7.27
CA LEU A 290 9.45 5.34 -8.17
C LEU A 290 8.53 4.12 -8.31
N PHE A 291 9.12 2.94 -8.48
CA PHE A 291 8.41 1.67 -8.52
C PHE A 291 7.62 1.42 -7.24
N PHE A 292 8.27 1.56 -6.07
CA PHE A 292 7.62 1.40 -4.78
C PHE A 292 6.49 2.41 -4.57
N ALA A 293 6.73 3.70 -4.87
CA ALA A 293 5.73 4.75 -4.76
C ALA A 293 4.52 4.51 -5.68
N SER A 294 4.74 3.95 -6.88
CA SER A 294 3.67 3.64 -7.83
C SER A 294 2.81 2.48 -7.36
N ILE A 295 3.43 1.37 -6.92
CA ILE A 295 2.70 0.20 -6.41
C ILE A 295 1.92 0.58 -5.15
N MET A 296 2.58 1.19 -4.17
CA MET A 296 1.94 1.60 -2.92
C MET A 296 0.86 2.66 -3.17
N GLY A 297 1.11 3.59 -4.11
CA GLY A 297 0.12 4.58 -4.53
C GLY A 297 -1.15 3.94 -5.09
N CYS A 298 -1.02 2.93 -5.95
CA CYS A 298 -2.18 2.18 -6.48
C CYS A 298 -2.94 1.44 -5.36
N VAL A 299 -2.24 0.74 -4.48
CA VAL A 299 -2.85 -0.01 -3.37
C VAL A 299 -3.61 0.92 -2.43
N ILE A 300 -2.97 2.01 -1.99
CA ILE A 300 -3.59 2.96 -1.05
C ILE A 300 -4.73 3.73 -1.73
N CYS A 301 -4.60 4.06 -3.03
CA CYS A 301 -5.68 4.70 -3.79
C CYS A 301 -6.91 3.79 -3.91
N ALA A 302 -6.71 2.49 -4.21
CA ALA A 302 -7.80 1.52 -4.25
C ALA A 302 -8.47 1.36 -2.88
N PHE A 303 -7.67 1.28 -1.81
CA PHE A 303 -8.18 1.18 -0.44
C PHE A 303 -8.94 2.43 0.00
N PHE A 304 -8.43 3.62 -0.33
CA PHE A 304 -9.14 4.88 -0.11
C PHE A 304 -10.46 4.95 -0.91
N GLY A 305 -10.44 4.55 -2.19
CA GLY A 305 -11.63 4.51 -3.04
C GLY A 305 -12.71 3.57 -2.50
N TYR A 306 -12.31 2.43 -1.94
CA TYR A 306 -13.24 1.51 -1.25
C TYR A 306 -13.92 2.18 -0.05
N HIS A 307 -13.14 2.81 0.82
CA HIS A 307 -13.70 3.48 1.99
C HIS A 307 -14.53 4.72 1.60
N ALA A 308 -14.19 5.41 0.52
CA ALA A 308 -15.03 6.48 -0.05
C ALA A 308 -16.37 5.94 -0.56
N TYR A 309 -16.38 4.77 -1.22
CA TYR A 309 -17.61 4.08 -1.60
C TYR A 309 -18.47 3.68 -0.38
N LEU A 310 -17.85 3.15 0.68
CA LEU A 310 -18.55 2.80 1.91
C LEU A 310 -19.23 4.04 2.54
N VAL A 311 -18.51 5.16 2.62
CA VAL A 311 -19.07 6.44 3.10
C VAL A 311 -20.25 6.88 2.23
N GLY A 312 -20.09 6.87 0.90
CA GLY A 312 -21.14 7.25 -0.04
C GLY A 312 -22.38 6.35 0.02
N SER A 313 -22.20 5.10 0.44
CA SER A 313 -23.28 4.11 0.61
C SER A 313 -23.85 4.08 2.03
N GLY A 314 -23.30 4.85 2.97
CA GLY A 314 -23.70 4.83 4.37
C GLY A 314 -23.36 3.54 5.12
N LEU A 315 -22.42 2.73 4.60
CA LEU A 315 -22.05 1.41 5.12
C LEU A 315 -20.71 1.44 5.87
N THR A 316 -20.51 0.48 6.76
CA THR A 316 -19.18 0.11 7.27
C THR A 316 -18.70 -1.20 6.64
N THR A 317 -17.39 -1.44 6.68
CA THR A 317 -16.78 -2.71 6.25
C THR A 317 -17.38 -3.91 6.98
N ASN A 318 -17.66 -3.78 8.28
CA ASN A 318 -18.31 -4.86 9.04
C ASN A 318 -19.74 -5.16 8.56
N GLU A 319 -20.43 -4.17 8.01
CA GLU A 319 -21.80 -4.33 7.51
C GLU A 319 -21.83 -5.01 6.14
N THR A 320 -20.84 -4.78 5.29
CA THR A 320 -20.75 -5.50 4.01
C THR A 320 -20.60 -7.00 4.21
N TYR A 321 -19.84 -7.44 5.23
CA TYR A 321 -19.75 -8.85 5.61
C TYR A 321 -21.10 -9.39 6.14
N LYS A 322 -21.79 -8.63 7.00
CA LYS A 322 -23.12 -9.04 7.50
C LYS A 322 -24.14 -9.22 6.37
N TRP A 323 -24.16 -8.31 5.40
CA TRP A 323 -25.02 -8.44 4.21
C TRP A 323 -24.66 -9.69 3.40
N ALA A 324 -23.38 -9.95 3.19
CA ALA A 324 -22.93 -11.15 2.49
C ALA A 324 -23.37 -12.44 3.18
N ASP A 325 -23.25 -12.50 4.52
CA ASP A 325 -23.69 -13.64 5.33
C ASP A 325 -25.20 -13.86 5.23
N LEU A 326 -26.00 -12.80 5.36
CA LEU A 326 -27.46 -12.86 5.21
C LEU A 326 -27.89 -13.36 3.83
N HIS A 327 -27.25 -12.86 2.76
CA HIS A 327 -27.52 -13.33 1.40
C HIS A 327 -27.10 -14.79 1.20
N ALA A 328 -26.00 -15.23 1.82
CA ALA A 328 -25.60 -16.63 1.79
C ALA A 328 -26.61 -17.53 2.50
N GLU A 329 -27.14 -17.10 3.64
CA GLU A 329 -28.17 -17.83 4.38
C GLU A 329 -29.49 -17.91 3.59
N GLN A 330 -29.94 -16.79 3.00
CA GLN A 330 -31.12 -16.78 2.12
C GLN A 330 -30.98 -17.73 0.92
N ARG A 331 -29.79 -17.83 0.33
CA ARG A 331 -29.52 -18.78 -0.77
C ARG A 331 -29.54 -20.23 -0.31
N ARG A 332 -29.18 -20.54 0.94
CA ARG A 332 -29.25 -21.90 1.50
C ARG A 332 -30.67 -22.35 1.82
N GLN A 333 -31.58 -21.39 2.02
CA GLN A 333 -32.98 -21.65 2.36
C GLN A 333 -33.90 -21.78 1.12
N ARG A 334 -33.40 -21.47 -0.07
CA ARG A 334 -34.11 -21.62 -1.36
C ARG A 334 -33.75 -22.94 -2.02
#